data_AF-A0A511DI59-F1
#
_entry.id   AF-A0A511DI59-F1
#
_cell.length_a   1.000
_cell.length_b   1.000
_cell.length_c   1.000
_cell.angle_alpha   90.00
_cell.angle_beta   90.00
_cell.angle_gamma   90.00
#
_symmetry.space_group_name_H-M   'P 1'
#
loop_
_entity.id
_entity.type
_entity.pdbx_description
1 polymer ?
#
loop_
_entity_poly.entity_id
_entity_poly.type
_entity_poly.pdbx_seq_one_letter_code
_entity_poly.pdbx_strand_id
1 'polypeptide(L)'
;MTSRRPLLVLAAAIVAPGAGHVLNRTPVRGLMFVFYILLLGVVTYHLTTPDHSMIGRLAGGLFVYAISIMDAYRTAALRAAPRPASQV
;
A
#
# COMPACT_ATOMS: atom_id res chain seq x y z
N MET A 1 1.52 -18.20 -17.44
CA MET A 1 2.53 -18.26 -16.36
C MET A 1 3.19 -16.89 -16.22
N THR A 2 2.57 -15.93 -15.53
CA THR A 2 3.22 -14.63 -15.29
C THR A 2 4.13 -14.75 -14.07
N SER A 3 5.44 -14.71 -14.30
CA SER A 3 6.47 -14.50 -13.28
C SER A 3 6.01 -13.34 -12.38
N ARG A 4 5.59 -13.63 -11.15
CA ARG A 4 5.25 -12.62 -10.16
C ARG A 4 6.55 -11.92 -9.78
N ARG A 5 6.92 -10.86 -10.52
CA ARG A 5 8.06 -10.02 -10.18
C ARG A 5 7.63 -9.08 -9.06
N PRO A 6 8.11 -9.24 -7.82
CA PRO A 6 7.70 -8.39 -6.70
C PRO A 6 7.97 -6.90 -6.97
N LEU A 7 8.99 -6.61 -7.78
CA LEU A 7 9.32 -5.26 -8.25
C LEU A 7 8.23 -4.61 -9.10
N LEU A 8 7.48 -5.37 -9.92
CA LEU A 8 6.35 -4.82 -10.69
C LEU A 8 5.19 -4.43 -9.77
N VAL A 9 4.94 -5.22 -8.72
CA VAL A 9 3.94 -4.89 -7.70
C VAL A 9 4.35 -3.65 -6.92
N LEU A 10 5.64 -3.55 -6.56
CA LEU A 10 6.19 -2.36 -5.92
C LEU A 10 6.01 -1.11 -6.79
N ALA A 11 6.40 -1.18 -8.06
CA ALA A 11 6.23 -0.08 -9.01
C ALA A 11 4.76 0.35 -9.12
N ALA A 12 3.83 -0.60 -9.26
CA ALA A 12 2.39 -0.30 -9.29
C ALA A 12 1.90 0.37 -8.00
N ALA A 13 2.34 -0.11 -6.83
CA ALA A 13 1.94 0.45 -5.55
C ALA A 13 2.46 1.89 -5.32
N ILE A 14 3.66 2.21 -5.83
CA ILE A 14 4.25 3.57 -5.78
C ILE A 14 3.53 4.54 -6.72
N VAL A 15 2.98 4.06 -7.83
CA VAL A 15 2.26 4.94 -8.78
C VAL A 15 0.87 5.29 -8.28
N ALA A 16 0.16 4.30 -7.73
CA ALA A 16 -1.23 4.49 -7.31
C ALA A 16 -1.58 3.72 -6.02
N PRO A 17 -2.29 4.36 -5.07
CA PRO A 17 -2.85 3.69 -3.90
C PRO A 17 -3.67 2.45 -4.27
N GLY A 18 -3.37 1.31 -3.65
CA GLY A 18 -4.11 0.06 -3.85
C GLY A 18 -3.82 -0.70 -5.16
N ALA A 19 -3.10 -0.12 -6.13
CA ALA A 19 -2.82 -0.80 -7.41
C ALA A 19 -1.94 -2.05 -7.25
N GLY A 20 -0.99 -2.04 -6.31
CA GLY A 20 -0.20 -3.23 -5.97
C GLY A 20 -1.06 -4.39 -5.46
N HIS A 21 -2.14 -4.11 -4.71
CA HIS A 21 -3.08 -5.12 -4.23
C HIS A 21 -3.92 -5.72 -5.35
N VAL A 22 -4.31 -4.91 -6.35
CA VAL A 22 -4.98 -5.41 -7.56
C VAL A 22 -4.08 -6.40 -8.29
N LEU A 23 -2.80 -6.06 -8.48
CA LEU A 23 -1.84 -6.95 -9.14
C LEU A 23 -1.58 -8.24 -8.33
N ASN A 24 -1.72 -8.16 -7.00
CA ASN A 24 -1.67 -9.30 -6.09
C ASN A 24 -2.96 -10.14 -6.04
N ARG A 25 -4.01 -9.76 -6.79
CA ARG A 25 -5.36 -10.36 -6.75
C ARG A 25 -6.05 -10.23 -5.38
N THR A 26 -5.80 -9.14 -4.67
CA THR A 26 -6.43 -8.80 -3.39
C THR A 26 -7.11 -7.42 -3.44
N PRO A 27 -8.02 -7.17 -4.42
CA PRO A 27 -8.58 -5.84 -4.67
C PRO A 27 -9.34 -5.25 -3.47
N VAL A 28 -10.05 -6.08 -2.70
CA VAL A 28 -10.77 -5.62 -1.49
C VAL A 28 -9.81 -5.03 -0.45
N ARG A 29 -8.63 -5.64 -0.27
CA ARG A 29 -7.59 -5.12 0.63
C ARG A 29 -7.03 -3.80 0.10
N GLY A 30 -6.85 -3.68 -1.21
CA GLY A 30 -6.45 -2.43 -1.86
C GLY A 30 -7.46 -1.31 -1.62
N LEU A 31 -8.75 -1.58 -1.78
CA LEU A 31 -9.82 -0.62 -1.54
C LEU A 31 -9.86 -0.18 -0.06
N MET A 32 -9.66 -1.10 0.88
CA MET A 32 -9.56 -0.76 2.30
C MET A 32 -8.40 0.23 2.56
N PHE A 33 -7.23 0.01 1.97
CA PHE A 33 -6.12 0.97 2.07
C PHE A 33 -6.48 2.33 1.49
N VAL A 34 -7.09 2.39 0.30
CA VAL A 34 -7.53 3.66 -0.31
C VAL A 34 -8.49 4.40 0.63
N PHE A 35 -9.45 3.67 1.22
CA PHE A 35 -10.38 4.23 2.17
C PHE A 35 -9.67 4.79 3.42
N TYR A 36 -8.73 4.05 4.01
CA TYR A 36 -7.96 4.53 5.16
C TYR A 36 -7.04 5.71 4.83
N ILE A 37 -6.46 5.76 3.61
CA ILE A 37 -5.68 6.91 3.14
C ILE A 37 -6.54 8.17 3.12
N LEU A 38 -7.75 8.07 2.55
CA LEU A 38 -8.69 9.19 2.50
C LEU A 38 -9.18 9.58 3.89
N LEU A 39 -9.61 8.60 4.69
CA LEU A 39 -10.12 8.82 6.05
C LEU A 39 -9.07 9.53 6.91
N LEU A 40 -7.85 8.97 6.97
CA LEU A 40 -6.80 9.52 7.82
C LEU A 40 -6.25 10.84 7.25
N GLY A 41 -6.21 11.00 5.93
CA GLY A 41 -5.88 12.26 5.28
C GLY A 41 -6.85 13.39 5.65
N VAL A 42 -8.16 13.12 5.58
CA VAL A 42 -9.21 14.08 5.98
C VAL A 42 -9.13 14.39 7.47
N VAL A 43 -8.96 13.38 8.32
CA VAL A 43 -8.83 13.56 9.77
C VAL A 43 -7.61 14.44 10.11
N THR A 44 -6.44 14.14 9.54
CA THR A 44 -5.23 14.97 9.75
C THR A 44 -5.43 16.38 9.21
N TYR A 45 -6.10 16.54 8.07
CA TYR A 45 -6.35 17.85 7.48
C TYR A 45 -7.25 18.73 8.37
N HIS A 46 -8.24 18.14 9.04
CA HIS A 46 -9.12 18.84 9.97
C HIS A 46 -8.47 19.12 11.34
N LEU A 47 -7.51 18.30 11.76
CA LEU A 47 -6.78 18.49 13.02
C LEU A 47 -5.62 19.48 12.90
N THR A 48 -5.22 19.84 11.67
CA THR A 48 -4.09 20.73 11.40
C THR A 48 -4.55 22.15 11.10
N THR A 49 -3.69 23.12 11.42
CA THR A 49 -3.94 24.55 11.13
C THR A 49 -3.38 24.95 9.76
N PRO A 50 -3.78 26.11 9.21
CA PRO A 50 -3.21 26.63 7.97
C PRO A 50 -1.69 26.88 8.02
N ASP A 51 -1.12 27.07 9.21
CA ASP A 51 0.33 27.24 9.41
C ASP A 51 1.13 25.95 9.19
N HIS A 52 0.46 24.79 9.17
CA HIS A 52 1.10 23.52 8.86
C HIS A 52 1.30 23.37 7.35
N SER A 53 2.45 22.80 6.97
CA SER A 53 2.73 22.48 5.56
C SER A 53 1.70 21.51 4.98
N MET A 54 1.45 21.57 3.67
CA MET A 54 0.50 20.68 3.00
C MET A 54 0.79 19.19 3.25
N ILE A 55 2.07 18.83 3.31
CA ILE A 55 2.53 17.46 3.64
C ILE A 55 2.14 17.08 5.06
N GLY A 56 2.32 17.99 6.02
CA GLY A 56 1.90 17.79 7.41
C GLY A 56 0.38 17.65 7.55
N ARG A 57 -0.39 18.45 6.79
CA ARG A 57 -1.86 18.39 6.79
C ARG A 57 -2.40 17.08 6.22
N LEU A 58 -1.64 16.38 5.37
CA LEU A 58 -2.01 15.09 4.79
C LEU A 58 -1.20 13.91 5.36
N ALA A 59 -0.48 14.12 6.47
CA ALA A 59 0.46 13.14 7.01
C ALA A 59 -0.18 11.78 7.32
N GLY A 60 -1.43 11.78 7.83
CA GLY A 60 -2.16 10.53 8.07
C GLY A 60 -2.38 9.71 6.80
N GLY A 61 -2.84 10.35 5.72
CA GLY A 61 -3.03 9.66 4.44
C GLY A 61 -1.70 9.18 3.85
N LEU A 62 -0.66 10.00 3.91
CA LEU A 62 0.69 9.66 3.47
C LEU A 62 1.28 8.47 4.24
N PHE A 63 1.05 8.40 5.56
CA PHE A 63 1.50 7.31 6.40
C PHE A 63 0.85 5.98 6.00
N VAL A 64 -0.48 5.97 5.85
CA VAL A 64 -1.20 4.76 5.42
C VAL A 64 -0.77 4.36 4.00
N TYR A 65 -0.49 5.33 3.13
CA TYR A 65 -0.01 5.05 1.79
C TYR A 65 1.35 4.34 1.79
N ALA A 66 2.30 4.80 2.61
CA ALA A 66 3.59 4.12 2.76
C ALA A 66 3.45 2.68 3.26
N ILE A 67 2.56 2.44 4.24
CA ILE A 67 2.24 1.09 4.73
C ILE A 67 1.66 0.22 3.61
N SER A 68 0.76 0.77 2.80
CA SER A 68 0.14 0.07 1.67
C SER A 68 1.18 -0.44 0.67
N ILE A 69 2.18 0.38 0.34
CA ILE A 69 3.28 0.01 -0.56
C ILE A 69 4.08 -1.17 0.01
N MET A 70 4.49 -1.06 1.28
CA MET A 70 5.24 -2.11 1.96
C MET A 70 4.45 -3.42 2.02
N ASP A 71 3.16 -3.35 2.33
CA ASP A 71 2.27 -4.50 2.41
C ASP A 71 2.09 -5.21 1.06
N ALA A 72 1.89 -4.45 -0.02
CA ALA A 72 1.76 -5.00 -1.37
C ALA A 72 3.04 -5.71 -1.81
N TYR A 73 4.20 -5.07 -1.59
CA TYR A 73 5.50 -5.67 -1.92
C TYR A 73 5.79 -6.92 -1.09
N ARG A 74 5.60 -6.87 0.23
CA ARG A 74 5.81 -8.02 1.13
C ARG A 74 4.94 -9.20 0.73
N THR A 75 3.67 -8.95 0.42
CA THR A 75 2.76 -10.00 -0.06
C THR A 75 3.24 -10.63 -1.37
N ALA A 76 3.74 -9.82 -2.31
CA ALA A 76 4.28 -10.32 -3.57
C ALA A 76 5.58 -11.12 -3.37
N ALA A 77 6.49 -10.63 -2.52
CA ALA A 77 7.75 -11.29 -2.19
C ALA A 77 7.53 -12.65 -1.52
N LEU A 78 6.64 -12.72 -0.52
CA LEU A 78 6.29 -13.98 0.16
C LEU A 78 5.68 -15.02 -0.80
N ARG A 79 4.94 -14.57 -1.82
CA ARG A 79 4.35 -15.44 -2.85
C ARG A 79 5.35 -15.88 -3.91
N ALA A 80 6.45 -15.14 -4.08
CA ALA A 80 7.53 -15.47 -4.99
C ALA A 80 8.62 -16.35 -4.33
N ALA A 81 8.67 -16.36 -3.00
CA ALA A 81 9.62 -17.17 -2.24
C ALA A 81 9.36 -18.68 -2.46
N PRO A 82 10.42 -19.51 -2.60
CA PRO A 82 10.30 -20.97 -2.62
C PRO A 82 9.62 -21.47 -1.34
N ARG A 83 8.74 -22.48 -1.47
CA ARG A 83 8.17 -23.15 -0.29
C ARG A 83 9.30 -23.85 0.48
N PRO A 84 9.39 -23.70 1.81
CA PRO A 84 10.39 -24.42 2.60
C PRO A 84 10.16 -25.93 2.47
N ALA A 85 11.26 -26.68 2.29
CA ALA A 85 11.28 -28.12 1.99
C ALA A 85 10.81 -29.04 3.15
N SER A 86 10.25 -28.49 4.24
CA SER A 86 9.86 -29.23 5.44
C SER A 86 8.38 -29.68 5.46
N GLN A 87 7.73 -29.78 4.28
CA GLN A 87 6.31 -30.19 4.15
C GLN A 87 6.10 -31.38 3.20
N VAL A 88 7.08 -32.30 3.10
CA VAL A 88 6.93 -33.58 2.37
C VAL A 88 7.32 -34.72 3.29
#